data_AF-A0A9P8FKY5-F1
#
_entry.id   AF-A0A9P8FKY5-F1
#
_cell.length_a   1.000
_cell.length_b   1.000
_cell.length_c   1.000
_cell.angle_alpha   90.00
_cell.angle_beta   90.00
_cell.angle_gamma   90.00
#
_symmetry.space_group_name_H-M   'P 1'
#
loop_
_entity.id
_entity.type
_entity.pdbx_description
1 polymer ?
#
loop_
_entity_poly.entity_id
_entity_poly.type
_entity_poly.pdbx_seq_one_letter_code
_entity_poly.pdbx_strand_id
1 'polypeptide(L)'
;MFASRYQAKYPRPSRWSETGSFGSNFVTCIITGDDEDQIAIQAYQASDSAVEMTRADIIEPSADPTVMLVRDEDEDNQLGRTRYIPEVFYRRINEYGANVQENAKPSFPVDYLLVTLTHGFPVQASPLFTNEEGFVVENREMIGQSQEHRALKSFLSKAARLDTTDGVQKISDFHALCFVHTMGILGEDEFRLLCQVATQKDTSLGAALQQTPGWATLQTILDIGDRRPKRRNEWSNSAASGYGSDGEQLAKRVKNIGLNGSR
;
A
#
# COMPACT_ATOMS: atom_id res chain seq x y z
N MET A 1 -0.63 18.45 -11.66
CA MET A 1 0.34 17.72 -12.51
C MET A 1 0.49 16.24 -12.17
N PHE A 2 0.93 15.85 -10.97
CA PHE A 2 1.05 14.42 -10.61
C PHE A 2 -0.27 13.65 -10.81
N ALA A 3 -1.36 14.14 -10.19
CA ALA A 3 -2.71 13.57 -10.35
C ALA A 3 -3.15 13.50 -11.82
N SER A 4 -2.90 14.56 -12.58
CA SER A 4 -3.21 14.66 -14.01
C SER A 4 -2.52 13.56 -14.84
N ARG A 5 -1.24 13.27 -14.56
CA ARG A 5 -0.50 12.19 -15.24
C ARG A 5 -1.06 10.81 -14.91
N TYR A 6 -1.45 10.57 -13.65
CA TYR A 6 -2.09 9.31 -13.26
C TYR A 6 -3.47 9.15 -13.89
N GLN A 7 -4.30 10.20 -13.90
CA GLN A 7 -5.58 10.18 -14.61
C GLN A 7 -5.42 9.87 -16.10
N ALA A 8 -4.41 10.46 -16.77
CA ALA A 8 -4.10 10.16 -18.16
C ALA A 8 -3.69 8.70 -18.42
N LYS A 9 -3.08 8.04 -17.42
CA LYS A 9 -2.69 6.61 -17.47
C LYS A 9 -3.88 5.66 -17.31
N TYR A 10 -4.93 6.11 -16.62
CA TYR A 10 -6.14 5.31 -16.33
C TYR A 10 -7.40 5.96 -16.93
N PRO A 11 -7.53 6.02 -18.27
CA PRO A 11 -8.70 6.61 -18.92
C PRO A 11 -9.95 5.75 -18.69
N ARG A 12 -11.11 6.40 -18.52
CA ARG A 12 -12.39 5.71 -18.34
C ARG A 12 -13.04 5.40 -19.69
N PRO A 13 -13.35 4.12 -20.02
CA PRO A 13 -14.10 3.78 -21.22
C PRO A 13 -15.47 4.44 -21.26
N SER A 14 -15.85 5.01 -22.39
CA SER A 14 -17.15 5.67 -22.58
C SER A 14 -17.64 5.52 -24.01
N ARG A 15 -18.85 4.96 -24.17
CA ARG A 15 -19.53 4.84 -25.48
C ARG A 15 -19.98 6.18 -26.05
N TRP A 16 -20.05 7.20 -25.21
CA TRP A 16 -20.50 8.55 -25.57
C TRP A 16 -19.36 9.48 -25.96
N SER A 17 -18.13 8.97 -25.98
CA SER A 17 -16.95 9.71 -26.41
C SER A 17 -16.53 9.26 -27.80
N GLU A 18 -16.18 10.20 -28.66
CA GLU A 18 -15.66 9.92 -30.01
C GLU A 18 -14.36 9.10 -29.97
N THR A 19 -13.55 9.26 -28.93
CA THR A 19 -12.29 8.53 -28.73
C THR A 19 -12.48 7.19 -28.00
N GLY A 20 -13.72 6.82 -27.65
CA GLY A 20 -14.04 5.63 -26.85
C GLY A 20 -13.70 5.72 -25.37
N SER A 21 -13.12 6.85 -24.91
CA SER A 21 -12.82 7.12 -23.50
C SER A 21 -13.06 8.59 -23.15
N PHE A 22 -13.45 8.87 -21.91
CA PHE A 22 -13.68 10.24 -21.44
C PHE A 22 -13.40 10.37 -19.95
N GLY A 23 -12.48 11.27 -19.61
CA GLY A 23 -12.00 11.51 -18.26
C GLY A 23 -11.35 10.29 -17.61
N SER A 24 -11.31 10.29 -16.28
CA SER A 24 -10.76 9.20 -15.47
C SER A 24 -11.51 9.08 -14.14
N ASN A 25 -11.65 7.84 -13.64
CA ASN A 25 -12.15 7.57 -12.29
C ASN A 25 -11.02 7.52 -11.24
N PHE A 26 -9.79 7.82 -11.63
CA PHE A 26 -8.66 7.85 -10.70
C PHE A 26 -8.83 9.05 -9.76
N VAL A 27 -8.77 8.79 -8.46
CA VAL A 27 -8.91 9.80 -7.39
C VAL A 27 -7.57 10.06 -6.71
N THR A 28 -7.39 11.26 -6.19
CA THR A 28 -6.21 11.63 -5.39
C THR A 28 -6.68 12.05 -4.00
N CYS A 29 -6.16 11.40 -2.96
CA CYS A 29 -6.45 11.76 -1.56
C CYS A 29 -5.19 12.30 -0.89
N ILE A 30 -5.36 13.37 -0.11
CA ILE A 30 -4.33 13.98 0.72
C ILE A 30 -4.76 13.82 2.17
N ILE A 31 -3.84 13.37 3.03
CA ILE A 31 -4.05 13.25 4.47
C ILE A 31 -3.27 14.38 5.13
N THR A 32 -3.97 15.29 5.80
CA THR A 32 -3.39 16.52 6.39
C THR A 32 -4.21 16.97 7.60
N GLY A 33 -3.74 17.98 8.34
CA GLY A 33 -4.53 18.65 9.37
C GLY A 33 -5.68 19.47 8.77
N ASP A 34 -6.85 19.45 9.42
CA ASP A 34 -7.94 20.40 9.16
C ASP A 34 -7.80 21.67 10.01
N ASP A 35 -8.80 22.56 9.93
CA ASP A 35 -8.86 23.82 10.68
C ASP A 35 -8.96 23.61 12.21
N GLU A 36 -9.23 22.37 12.66
CA GLU A 36 -9.32 21.97 14.08
C GLU A 36 -8.11 21.11 14.51
N ASP A 37 -7.02 21.13 13.71
CA ASP A 37 -5.79 20.34 13.91
C ASP A 37 -6.03 18.81 13.98
N GLN A 38 -7.14 18.31 13.42
CA GLN A 38 -7.43 16.88 13.34
C GLN A 38 -6.88 16.27 12.04
N ILE A 39 -6.54 14.98 12.06
CA ILE A 39 -6.15 14.25 10.86
C ILE A 39 -7.38 14.11 9.96
N ALA A 40 -7.38 14.84 8.85
CA ALA A 40 -8.46 14.85 7.87
C ALA A 40 -8.00 14.33 6.51
N ILE A 41 -8.97 13.79 5.76
CA ILE A 41 -8.79 13.36 4.37
C ILE A 41 -9.39 14.42 3.47
N GLN A 42 -8.69 14.79 2.41
CA GLN A 42 -9.23 15.63 1.36
C GLN A 42 -9.08 14.90 0.03
N ALA A 43 -10.17 14.76 -0.72
CA ALA A 43 -10.20 14.02 -1.98
C ALA A 43 -10.39 14.98 -3.15
N TYR A 44 -9.61 14.76 -4.21
CA TYR A 44 -9.57 15.60 -5.40
C TYR A 44 -9.49 14.76 -6.67
N GLN A 45 -9.92 15.37 -7.77
CA GLN A 45 -9.58 14.96 -9.14
C GLN A 45 -9.06 16.18 -9.90
N ALA A 46 -8.13 15.94 -10.82
CA ALA A 46 -7.74 16.95 -11.79
C ALA A 46 -8.86 17.08 -12.85
N SER A 47 -9.15 18.30 -13.29
CA SER A 47 -10.08 18.52 -14.39
C SER A 47 -9.56 17.91 -15.69
N ASP A 48 -10.45 17.56 -16.61
CA ASP A 48 -10.04 17.01 -17.92
C ASP A 48 -9.13 17.99 -18.68
N SER A 49 -9.40 19.30 -18.57
CA SER A 49 -8.53 20.34 -19.11
C SER A 49 -7.13 20.30 -18.47
N ALA A 50 -7.02 20.08 -17.16
CA ALA A 50 -5.73 19.95 -16.50
C ALA A 50 -4.97 18.70 -16.97
N VAL A 51 -5.68 17.60 -17.21
CA VAL A 51 -5.11 16.37 -17.77
C VAL A 51 -4.55 16.61 -19.16
N GLU A 52 -5.33 17.22 -20.06
CA GLU A 52 -4.90 17.48 -21.44
C GLU A 52 -3.81 18.56 -21.51
N MET A 53 -3.86 19.62 -20.69
CA MET A 53 -2.77 20.61 -20.61
C MET A 53 -1.47 19.98 -20.07
N THR A 54 -1.55 19.04 -19.14
CA THR A 54 -0.38 18.30 -18.66
C THR A 54 0.15 17.33 -19.73
N ARG A 55 -0.75 16.67 -20.49
CA ARG A 55 -0.37 15.76 -21.58
C ARG A 55 0.27 16.51 -22.75
N ALA A 56 -0.29 17.65 -23.10
CA ALA A 56 0.26 18.57 -24.09
C ALA A 56 1.48 19.33 -23.57
N ASP A 57 1.77 19.22 -22.27
CA ASP A 57 2.94 19.81 -21.59
C ASP A 57 2.99 21.34 -21.84
N ILE A 58 1.80 21.96 -21.71
CA ILE A 58 1.51 23.41 -21.81
C ILE A 58 1.76 24.12 -20.47
N ILE A 59 1.59 23.40 -19.36
CA ILE A 59 1.66 23.94 -18.00
C ILE A 59 2.77 23.29 -17.19
N GLU A 60 3.33 24.03 -16.25
CA GLU A 60 4.35 23.56 -15.33
C GLU A 60 4.25 24.20 -13.93
N PRO A 61 4.80 23.55 -12.88
CA PRO A 61 4.64 24.03 -11.52
C PRO A 61 5.47 25.30 -11.34
N SER A 62 4.91 26.29 -10.67
CA SER A 62 5.63 27.50 -10.28
C SER A 62 6.49 27.26 -9.02
N ALA A 63 7.33 28.24 -8.70
CA ALA A 63 7.96 28.34 -7.38
C ALA A 63 6.93 28.58 -6.27
N ASP A 64 5.82 29.26 -6.59
CA ASP A 64 4.66 29.41 -5.71
C ASP A 64 3.68 28.24 -5.95
N PRO A 65 3.38 27.39 -4.94
CA PRO A 65 2.52 26.23 -5.10
C PRO A 65 1.06 26.57 -5.43
N THR A 66 0.62 27.81 -5.22
CA THR A 66 -0.77 28.26 -5.45
C THR A 66 -1.06 28.59 -6.91
N VAL A 67 -0.03 28.70 -7.75
CA VAL A 67 -0.18 29.05 -9.17
C VAL A 67 0.54 28.05 -10.08
N MET A 68 -0.04 27.87 -11.26
CA MET A 68 0.53 27.08 -12.35
C MET A 68 1.08 28.03 -13.41
N LEU A 69 2.28 27.78 -13.90
CA LEU A 69 2.86 28.52 -15.02
C LEU A 69 2.30 27.99 -16.34
N VAL A 70 2.07 28.90 -17.27
CA VAL A 70 1.92 28.57 -18.69
C VAL A 70 3.30 28.69 -19.30
N ARG A 71 3.78 27.64 -19.96
CA ARG A 71 5.11 27.65 -20.59
C ARG A 71 5.21 28.72 -21.67
N ASP A 72 6.43 29.14 -21.95
CA ASP A 72 6.75 30.09 -23.02
C ASP A 72 7.33 29.38 -24.24
N GLU A 73 6.80 29.68 -25.43
CA GLU A 73 7.30 29.12 -26.70
C GLU A 73 8.71 29.64 -27.00
N ASP A 74 9.01 30.90 -26.67
CA ASP A 74 10.28 31.53 -27.01
C ASP A 74 11.44 30.92 -26.19
N GLU A 75 11.18 30.59 -24.93
CA GLU A 75 12.13 29.88 -24.07
C GLU A 75 12.32 28.43 -24.53
N ASP A 76 11.24 27.72 -24.86
CA ASP A 76 11.31 26.33 -25.35
C ASP A 76 12.04 26.24 -26.70
N ASN A 77 11.82 27.20 -27.62
CA ASN A 77 12.51 27.27 -28.90
C ASN A 77 14.02 27.51 -28.73
N GLN A 78 14.41 28.36 -27.77
CA GLN A 78 15.84 28.56 -27.42
C GLN A 78 16.48 27.28 -26.88
N LEU A 79 15.69 26.41 -26.24
CA LEU A 79 16.09 25.10 -25.74
C LEU A 79 15.96 23.97 -26.79
N GLY A 80 15.62 24.30 -28.04
CA GLY A 80 15.48 23.35 -29.15
C GLY A 80 14.22 22.47 -29.08
N ARG A 81 13.22 22.87 -28.30
CA ARG A 81 11.92 22.20 -28.20
C ARG A 81 10.90 22.97 -29.02
N THR A 82 10.42 22.39 -30.11
CA THR A 82 9.34 22.97 -30.90
C THR A 82 7.99 22.47 -30.39
N ARG A 83 7.30 23.29 -29.60
CA ARG A 83 5.93 23.03 -29.16
C ARG A 83 5.07 24.26 -29.36
N TYR A 84 3.82 24.02 -29.74
CA TYR A 84 2.77 25.02 -29.80
C TYR A 84 2.08 25.19 -28.44
N ILE A 85 2.05 26.41 -27.93
CA ILE A 85 1.40 26.85 -26.70
C ILE A 85 0.31 27.87 -27.08
N PRO A 86 -0.97 27.45 -27.08
CA PRO A 86 -2.05 28.35 -27.44
C PRO A 86 -2.21 29.47 -26.41
N GLU A 87 -3.03 30.47 -26.74
CA GLU A 87 -3.51 31.41 -25.75
C GLU A 87 -4.39 30.67 -24.72
N VAL A 88 -4.00 30.74 -23.46
CA VAL A 88 -4.72 30.13 -22.34
C VAL A 88 -5.44 31.23 -21.58
N PHE A 89 -6.75 31.08 -21.43
CA PHE A 89 -7.58 31.96 -20.60
C PHE A 89 -8.31 31.13 -19.55
N TYR A 90 -8.53 31.71 -18.37
CA TYR A 90 -9.41 31.14 -17.36
C TYR A 90 -10.56 32.10 -17.07
N ARG A 91 -11.67 31.54 -16.58
CA ARG A 91 -12.87 32.31 -16.23
C ARG A 91 -13.08 32.30 -14.73
N ARG A 92 -13.33 33.48 -14.17
CA ARG A 92 -13.69 33.65 -12.77
C ARG A 92 -15.00 34.41 -12.63
N ILE A 93 -15.70 34.15 -11.52
CA ILE A 93 -16.86 34.92 -11.12
C ILE A 93 -16.35 36.02 -10.18
N ASN A 94 -16.59 37.28 -10.54
CA ASN A 94 -16.20 38.41 -9.69
C ASN A 94 -17.17 38.62 -8.52
N GLU A 95 -16.86 39.59 -7.65
CA GLU A 95 -17.68 39.94 -6.49
C GLU A 95 -19.13 40.36 -6.82
N TYR A 96 -19.40 40.73 -8.08
CA TYR A 96 -20.73 41.10 -8.58
C TYR A 96 -21.46 39.93 -9.27
N GLY A 97 -20.90 38.72 -9.24
CA GLY A 97 -21.48 37.54 -9.89
C GLY A 97 -21.31 37.49 -11.42
N ALA A 98 -20.51 38.39 -12.00
CA ALA A 98 -20.26 38.43 -13.44
C ALA A 98 -19.07 37.53 -13.83
N ASN A 99 -19.19 36.87 -14.98
CA ASN A 99 -18.12 36.08 -15.58
C ASN A 99 -17.07 37.00 -16.22
N VAL A 100 -15.83 36.91 -15.75
CA VAL A 100 -14.68 37.63 -16.27
C VAL A 100 -13.70 36.62 -16.84
N GLN A 101 -13.21 36.86 -18.06
CA GLN A 101 -12.16 36.07 -18.70
C GLN A 101 -10.81 36.77 -18.53
N GLU A 102 -9.82 36.07 -18.00
CA GLU A 102 -8.48 36.59 -17.74
C GLU A 102 -7.42 35.77 -18.49
N ASN A 103 -6.35 36.43 -18.92
CA ASN A 103 -5.21 35.78 -19.54
C ASN A 103 -4.46 34.97 -18.47
N ALA A 104 -4.19 33.69 -18.76
CA ALA A 104 -3.50 32.79 -17.84
C ALA A 104 -1.97 32.93 -17.89
N LYS A 105 -1.41 33.70 -18.84
CA LYS A 105 0.02 34.00 -18.88
C LYS A 105 0.35 35.16 -17.91
N PRO A 106 1.47 35.10 -17.18
CA PRO A 106 2.45 33.99 -17.15
C PRO A 106 2.01 32.83 -16.24
N SER A 107 1.10 33.07 -15.30
CA SER A 107 0.58 32.07 -14.37
C SER A 107 -0.90 32.27 -14.05
N PHE A 108 -1.54 31.21 -13.57
CA PHE A 108 -2.94 31.23 -13.13
C PHE A 108 -3.15 30.31 -11.89
N PRO A 109 -4.20 30.52 -11.08
CA PRO A 109 -4.40 29.75 -9.85
C PRO A 109 -4.65 28.26 -10.12
N VAL A 110 -4.05 27.40 -9.28
CA VAL A 110 -4.18 25.93 -9.42
C VAL A 110 -5.58 25.40 -9.13
N ASP A 111 -6.40 26.16 -8.40
CA ASP A 111 -7.75 25.76 -7.99
C ASP A 111 -8.67 25.49 -9.20
N TYR A 112 -8.44 26.19 -10.33
CA TYR A 112 -9.19 25.97 -11.58
C TYR A 112 -8.85 24.63 -12.26
N LEU A 113 -7.80 23.94 -11.82
CA LEU A 113 -7.36 22.65 -12.35
C LEU A 113 -7.90 21.46 -11.53
N LEU A 114 -8.59 21.71 -10.42
CA LEU A 114 -9.00 20.70 -9.46
C LEU A 114 -10.50 20.70 -9.25
N VAL A 115 -11.03 19.52 -8.93
CA VAL A 115 -12.40 19.31 -8.49
C VAL A 115 -12.33 18.60 -7.14
N THR A 116 -13.11 19.08 -6.17
CA THR A 116 -13.21 18.49 -4.83
C THR A 116 -14.21 17.34 -4.82
N LEU A 117 -13.89 16.27 -4.08
CA LEU A 117 -14.73 15.11 -3.89
C LEU A 117 -15.07 14.96 -2.40
N THR A 118 -16.29 14.51 -2.13
CA THR A 118 -16.70 14.09 -0.78
C THR A 118 -16.09 12.74 -0.44
N HIS A 119 -15.82 12.51 0.84
CA HIS A 119 -15.34 11.23 1.36
C HIS A 119 -16.09 10.86 2.64
N GLY A 120 -15.97 9.61 3.06
CA GLY A 120 -16.56 9.13 4.30
C GLY A 120 -16.45 7.62 4.43
N PHE A 121 -16.84 7.11 5.61
CA PHE A 121 -16.92 5.69 5.89
C PHE A 121 -18.38 5.23 5.91
N PRO A 122 -18.69 3.99 5.48
CA PRO A 122 -20.04 3.46 5.59
C PRO A 122 -20.46 3.33 7.07
N VAL A 123 -21.72 3.65 7.37
CA VAL A 123 -22.27 3.55 8.74
C VAL A 123 -22.18 2.13 9.30
N GLN A 124 -22.43 1.12 8.45
CA GLN A 124 -22.22 -0.28 8.77
C GLN A 124 -21.10 -0.80 7.86
N ALA A 125 -19.90 -0.91 8.41
CA ALA A 125 -18.74 -1.36 7.66
C ALA A 125 -18.83 -2.86 7.32
N SER A 126 -18.75 -3.19 6.04
CA SER A 126 -18.61 -4.55 5.53
C SER A 126 -17.41 -4.61 4.57
N PRO A 127 -16.18 -4.58 5.09
CA PRO A 127 -14.98 -4.50 4.26
C PRO A 127 -14.74 -5.80 3.48
N LEU A 128 -14.15 -5.68 2.30
CA LEU A 128 -13.78 -6.83 1.47
C LEU A 128 -12.66 -7.66 2.12
N PHE A 129 -11.73 -7.02 2.80
CA PHE A 129 -10.67 -7.69 3.57
C PHE A 129 -10.96 -7.49 5.06
N THR A 130 -11.09 -8.60 5.79
CA THR A 130 -11.62 -8.59 7.17
C THR A 130 -10.57 -8.82 8.26
N ASN A 131 -9.33 -9.16 7.90
CA ASN A 131 -8.31 -9.39 8.93
C ASN A 131 -7.86 -8.06 9.57
N GLU A 132 -8.17 -7.88 10.86
CA GLU A 132 -7.80 -6.69 11.63
C GLU A 132 -6.32 -6.66 12.06
N GLU A 133 -5.70 -7.82 12.34
CA GLU A 133 -4.28 -7.89 12.72
C GLU A 133 -3.37 -7.62 11.53
N GLY A 134 -3.84 -7.97 10.33
CA GLY A 134 -3.18 -7.73 9.05
C GLY A 134 -1.91 -8.56 8.82
N PHE A 135 -1.48 -8.59 7.57
CA PHE A 135 -0.13 -9.01 7.18
C PHE A 135 0.81 -7.81 7.08
N VAL A 136 2.12 -8.07 7.06
CA VAL A 136 3.12 -7.01 6.88
C VAL A 136 2.93 -6.36 5.51
N VAL A 137 2.75 -5.03 5.49
CA VAL A 137 2.58 -4.24 4.24
C VAL A 137 3.90 -4.17 3.48
N GLU A 138 3.86 -4.27 2.15
CA GLU A 138 5.02 -4.20 1.27
C GLU A 138 5.75 -2.83 1.32
N ASN A 139 7.02 -2.81 0.89
CA ASN A 139 7.86 -1.61 0.76
C ASN A 139 8.07 -0.84 2.07
N ARG A 140 8.18 -1.55 3.20
CA ARG A 140 8.40 -0.98 4.55
C ARG A 140 9.70 -1.45 5.21
N GLU A 141 10.65 -1.95 4.41
CA GLU A 141 11.94 -2.43 4.89
C GLU A 141 12.72 -1.32 5.62
N MET A 142 12.56 -0.06 5.16
CA MET A 142 13.22 1.11 5.76
C MET A 142 12.79 1.37 7.21
N ILE A 143 11.58 0.95 7.61
CA ILE A 143 11.08 1.04 8.99
C ILE A 143 11.17 -0.30 9.74
N GLY A 144 11.91 -1.27 9.18
CA GLY A 144 12.13 -2.58 9.79
C GLY A 144 10.96 -3.57 9.63
N GLN A 145 10.01 -3.29 8.74
CA GLN A 145 8.90 -4.18 8.42
C GLN A 145 9.15 -4.83 7.05
N SER A 146 9.62 -6.07 7.05
CA SER A 146 9.92 -6.82 5.82
C SER A 146 8.97 -8.00 5.66
N GLN A 147 8.51 -8.24 4.44
CA GLN A 147 7.73 -9.44 4.11
C GLN A 147 8.67 -10.64 3.98
N GLU A 148 8.59 -11.57 4.93
CA GLU A 148 9.43 -12.77 4.98
C GLU A 148 8.59 -14.04 5.06
N HIS A 149 9.16 -15.18 4.68
CA HIS A 149 8.51 -16.49 4.79
C HIS A 149 8.04 -16.78 6.24
N ARG A 150 8.82 -16.35 7.23
CA ARG A 150 8.46 -16.51 8.65
C ARG A 150 7.23 -15.69 9.03
N ALA A 151 7.10 -14.48 8.51
CA ALA A 151 5.92 -13.65 8.72
C ALA A 151 4.69 -14.32 8.11
N LEU A 152 4.79 -14.83 6.87
CA LEU A 152 3.69 -15.53 6.22
C LEU A 152 3.30 -16.81 6.98
N LYS A 153 4.28 -17.59 7.43
CA LYS A 153 4.01 -18.78 8.26
C LYS A 153 3.26 -18.42 9.54
N SER A 154 3.72 -17.38 10.26
CA SER A 154 3.05 -16.91 11.47
C SER A 154 1.62 -16.45 11.17
N PHE A 155 1.42 -15.73 10.06
CA PHE A 155 0.11 -15.29 9.61
C PHE A 155 -0.81 -16.48 9.30
N LEU A 156 -0.36 -17.43 8.48
CA LEU A 156 -1.15 -18.63 8.11
C LEU A 156 -1.45 -19.54 9.29
N SER A 157 -0.56 -19.61 10.29
CA SER A 157 -0.81 -20.39 11.51
C SER A 157 -1.98 -19.87 12.33
N LYS A 158 -2.29 -18.57 12.23
CA LYS A 158 -3.48 -17.98 12.85
C LYS A 158 -4.73 -18.31 12.05
N ALA A 159 -4.60 -18.44 10.73
CA ALA A 159 -5.65 -18.84 9.79
C ALA A 159 -5.72 -20.37 9.58
N ALA A 160 -5.18 -21.19 10.50
CA ALA A 160 -4.81 -22.59 10.28
C ALA A 160 -5.90 -23.51 9.70
N ARG A 161 -7.18 -23.15 9.87
CA ARG A 161 -8.33 -23.95 9.44
C ARG A 161 -9.25 -23.15 8.54
N LEU A 162 -8.99 -23.19 7.24
CA LEU A 162 -9.81 -22.51 6.21
C LEU A 162 -11.19 -23.17 6.02
N ASP A 163 -11.45 -24.31 6.66
CA ASP A 163 -12.78 -24.91 6.78
C ASP A 163 -13.65 -24.26 7.87
N THR A 164 -13.12 -23.28 8.60
CA THR A 164 -13.82 -22.55 9.67
C THR A 164 -14.01 -21.08 9.33
N THR A 165 -15.07 -20.47 9.87
CA THR A 165 -15.36 -19.03 9.69
C THR A 165 -14.20 -18.15 10.16
N ASP A 166 -13.56 -18.50 11.27
CA ASP A 166 -12.40 -17.78 11.81
C ASP A 166 -11.19 -17.85 10.85
N GLY A 167 -10.91 -19.02 10.27
CA GLY A 167 -9.79 -19.18 9.34
C GLY A 167 -9.98 -18.38 8.04
N VAL A 168 -11.18 -18.43 7.45
CA VAL A 168 -11.47 -17.66 6.22
C VAL A 168 -11.54 -16.15 6.46
N GLN A 169 -11.88 -15.70 7.67
CA GLN A 169 -11.77 -14.29 8.04
C GLN A 169 -10.32 -13.84 8.21
N LYS A 170 -9.45 -14.69 8.79
CA LYS A 170 -8.04 -14.38 9.00
C LYS A 170 -7.20 -14.45 7.72
N ILE A 171 -7.56 -15.27 6.73
CA ILE A 171 -6.87 -15.27 5.44
C ILE A 171 -7.23 -14.04 4.57
N SER A 172 -8.28 -13.32 4.94
CA SER A 172 -8.81 -12.16 4.21
C SER A 172 -7.95 -10.91 4.37
N ASP A 173 -6.77 -10.90 3.73
CA ASP A 173 -5.79 -9.81 3.75
C ASP A 173 -5.17 -9.59 2.35
N PHE A 174 -5.20 -8.36 1.85
CA PHE A 174 -4.69 -8.03 0.51
C PHE A 174 -3.17 -8.20 0.38
N HIS A 175 -2.39 -7.76 1.38
CA HIS A 175 -0.93 -7.81 1.35
C HIS A 175 -0.42 -9.25 1.42
N ALA A 176 -1.09 -10.11 2.19
CA ALA A 176 -0.81 -11.55 2.21
C ALA A 176 -1.05 -12.18 0.84
N LEU A 177 -2.15 -11.85 0.16
CA LEU A 177 -2.45 -12.35 -1.19
C LEU A 177 -1.37 -11.91 -2.19
N CYS A 178 -0.96 -10.64 -2.16
CA CYS A 178 0.13 -10.14 -3.00
C CYS A 178 1.44 -10.88 -2.73
N PHE A 179 1.80 -11.09 -1.47
CA PHE A 179 3.02 -11.81 -1.12
C PHE A 179 2.98 -13.26 -1.59
N VAL A 180 1.87 -13.99 -1.36
CA VAL A 180 1.69 -15.36 -1.87
C VAL A 180 1.78 -15.42 -3.39
N HIS A 181 1.21 -14.44 -4.10
CA HIS A 181 1.34 -14.34 -5.56
C HIS A 181 2.80 -14.18 -5.99
N THR A 182 3.57 -13.32 -5.33
CA THR A 182 4.99 -13.11 -5.67
C THR A 182 5.87 -14.33 -5.43
N MET A 183 5.48 -15.25 -4.53
CA MET A 183 6.19 -16.51 -4.32
C MET A 183 6.07 -17.46 -5.51
N GLY A 184 5.03 -17.32 -6.35
CA GLY A 184 4.85 -18.14 -7.55
C GLY A 184 4.64 -19.64 -7.29
N ILE A 185 4.18 -20.01 -6.08
CA ILE A 185 3.99 -21.41 -5.67
C ILE A 185 2.63 -21.95 -6.13
N LEU A 186 1.58 -21.14 -6.00
CA LEU A 186 0.23 -21.52 -6.40
C LEU A 186 0.05 -21.35 -7.92
N GLY A 187 -0.59 -22.32 -8.56
CA GLY A 187 -1.04 -22.16 -9.94
C GLY A 187 -2.11 -21.07 -10.08
N GLU A 188 -2.39 -20.61 -11.30
CA GLU A 188 -3.35 -19.53 -11.53
C GLU A 188 -4.75 -19.83 -10.96
N ASP A 189 -5.23 -21.07 -11.13
CA ASP A 189 -6.53 -21.50 -10.63
C ASP A 189 -6.56 -21.60 -9.10
N GLU A 190 -5.48 -22.08 -8.47
CA GLU A 190 -5.35 -22.18 -7.02
C GLU A 190 -5.25 -20.78 -6.38
N PHE A 191 -4.51 -19.87 -7.01
CA PHE A 191 -4.42 -18.49 -6.56
C PHE A 191 -5.76 -17.75 -6.74
N ARG A 192 -6.49 -18.02 -7.82
CA ARG A 192 -7.86 -17.52 -8.01
C ARG A 192 -8.79 -18.03 -6.92
N LEU A 193 -8.70 -19.31 -6.57
CA LEU A 193 -9.45 -19.90 -5.47
C LEU A 193 -9.10 -19.25 -4.13
N LEU A 194 -7.81 -19.02 -3.83
CA LEU A 194 -7.38 -18.30 -2.64
C LEU A 194 -7.98 -16.88 -2.57
N CYS A 195 -7.98 -16.14 -3.69
CA CYS A 195 -8.63 -14.83 -3.76
C CYS A 195 -10.14 -14.91 -3.48
N GLN A 196 -10.82 -15.95 -3.98
CA GLN A 196 -12.25 -16.17 -3.69
C GLN A 196 -12.49 -16.47 -2.22
N VAL A 197 -11.68 -17.32 -1.59
CA VAL A 197 -11.76 -17.60 -0.15
C VAL A 197 -11.58 -16.30 0.65
N ALA A 198 -10.56 -15.51 0.33
CA ALA A 198 -10.28 -14.25 1.02
C ALA A 198 -11.38 -13.18 0.83
N THR A 199 -12.06 -13.14 -0.31
CA THR A 199 -13.07 -12.10 -0.62
C THR A 199 -14.49 -12.51 -0.21
N GLN A 200 -14.87 -13.77 -0.42
CA GLN A 200 -16.20 -14.31 -0.15
C GLN A 200 -16.32 -14.90 1.27
N LYS A 201 -15.19 -15.28 1.88
CA LYS A 201 -15.12 -15.92 3.20
C LYS A 201 -16.01 -17.17 3.29
N ASP A 202 -16.05 -17.93 2.21
CA ASP A 202 -16.78 -19.20 2.13
C ASP A 202 -15.89 -20.35 2.64
N THR A 203 -16.35 -21.03 3.69
CA THR A 203 -15.64 -22.15 4.31
C THR A 203 -15.56 -23.38 3.42
N SER A 204 -16.51 -23.56 2.50
CA SER A 204 -16.47 -24.66 1.52
C SER A 204 -15.35 -24.47 0.50
N LEU A 205 -15.16 -23.24 0.02
CA LEU A 205 -14.02 -22.86 -0.84
C LEU A 205 -12.70 -22.97 -0.07
N GLY A 206 -12.69 -22.58 1.20
CA GLY A 206 -11.51 -22.72 2.06
C GLY A 206 -11.10 -24.18 2.28
N ALA A 207 -12.07 -25.06 2.51
CA ALA A 207 -11.85 -26.50 2.58
C ALA A 207 -11.33 -27.07 1.24
N ALA A 208 -11.87 -26.62 0.11
CA ALA A 208 -11.38 -27.01 -1.21
C ALA A 208 -9.93 -26.56 -1.45
N LEU A 209 -9.58 -25.32 -1.08
CA LEU A 209 -8.22 -24.80 -1.20
C LEU A 209 -7.22 -25.63 -0.41
N GLN A 210 -7.58 -26.06 0.81
CA GLN A 210 -6.71 -26.90 1.64
C GLN A 210 -6.38 -28.27 1.01
N GLN A 211 -7.22 -28.76 0.10
CA GLN A 211 -6.98 -30.02 -0.62
C GLN A 211 -6.16 -29.83 -1.90
N THR A 212 -5.83 -28.61 -2.28
CA THR A 212 -5.04 -28.34 -3.49
C THR A 212 -3.56 -28.68 -3.29
N PRO A 213 -2.87 -29.26 -4.30
CA PRO A 213 -1.46 -29.61 -4.20
C PRO A 213 -0.54 -28.38 -4.04
N GLY A 214 -0.87 -27.25 -4.65
CA GLY A 214 -0.12 -26.01 -4.48
C GLY A 214 -0.19 -25.49 -3.05
N TRP A 215 -1.35 -25.59 -2.40
CA TRP A 215 -1.48 -25.21 -0.98
C TRP A 215 -0.62 -26.08 -0.06
N ALA A 216 -0.62 -27.40 -0.27
CA ALA A 216 0.24 -28.33 0.47
C ALA A 216 1.73 -28.03 0.24
N THR A 217 2.10 -27.64 -0.99
CA THR A 217 3.47 -27.24 -1.34
C THR A 217 3.88 -25.95 -0.63
N LEU A 218 2.99 -24.95 -0.61
CA LEU A 218 3.20 -23.69 0.10
C LEU A 218 3.46 -23.94 1.60
N GLN A 219 2.60 -24.74 2.25
CA GLN A 219 2.78 -25.10 3.66
C GLN A 219 4.12 -25.81 3.90
N THR A 220 4.50 -26.73 3.01
CA THR A 220 5.78 -27.46 3.11
C THR A 220 6.98 -26.52 3.02
N ILE A 221 6.97 -25.56 2.10
CA ILE A 221 8.05 -24.56 1.93
C ILE A 221 8.18 -23.70 3.19
N LEU A 222 7.06 -23.25 3.76
CA LEU A 222 7.03 -22.45 4.98
C LEU A 222 7.54 -23.24 6.20
N ASP A 223 7.29 -24.54 6.26
CA ASP A 223 7.80 -25.39 7.33
C ASP A 223 9.31 -25.67 7.23
N ILE A 224 9.83 -25.79 6.01
CA ILE A 224 11.27 -26.01 5.78
C ILE A 224 12.05 -24.73 6.07
N GLY A 225 11.56 -23.56 5.61
CA GLY A 225 12.25 -22.28 5.75
C GLY A 225 12.53 -21.85 7.20
N ASP A 226 11.83 -22.44 8.16
CA ASP A 226 11.93 -22.15 9.59
C ASP A 226 12.97 -23.01 10.33
N ARG A 227 13.56 -24.01 9.66
CA ARG A 227 14.57 -24.89 10.25
C ARG A 227 15.90 -24.15 10.37
N ARG A 228 16.11 -23.44 11.48
CA ARG A 228 17.45 -23.01 11.91
C ARG A 228 18.35 -24.25 12.05
N PRO A 229 19.60 -24.23 11.57
CA PRO A 229 20.55 -25.28 11.91
C PRO A 229 20.67 -25.32 13.44
N LYS A 230 20.27 -26.44 14.05
CA LYS A 230 20.46 -26.67 15.48
C LYS A 230 21.96 -26.52 15.74
N ARG A 231 22.35 -25.48 16.49
CA ARG A 231 23.71 -25.33 17.00
C ARG A 231 23.93 -26.54 17.92
N ARG A 232 24.60 -27.57 17.40
CA ARG A 232 24.90 -28.81 18.09
C ARG A 232 25.88 -28.47 19.22
N ASN A 233 25.36 -28.15 20.41
CA ASN A 233 26.15 -28.15 21.63
C ASN A 233 26.43 -29.61 21.99
N GLU A 234 27.41 -30.21 21.31
CA GLU A 234 28.07 -31.43 21.75
C GLU A 234 29.44 -31.06 22.31
N TRP A 235 29.45 -30.73 23.60
CA TRP A 235 30.59 -31.05 24.44
C TRP A 235 30.11 -31.16 25.89
N SER A 236 29.55 -32.32 26.22
CA SER A 236 29.60 -32.82 27.58
C SER A 236 29.54 -34.34 27.59
N ASN A 237 30.61 -34.91 28.17
CA ASN A 237 30.72 -36.24 28.76
C ASN A 237 31.01 -37.44 27.86
N SER A 238 32.30 -37.67 27.66
CA SER A 238 32.86 -39.03 27.70
C SER A 238 34.36 -39.00 28.01
N ALA A 239 34.71 -39.15 29.30
CA ALA A 239 35.87 -39.92 29.78
C ALA A 239 35.94 -39.83 31.31
N ALA A 240 35.51 -40.91 31.97
CA ALA A 240 35.92 -41.19 33.35
C ALA A 240 37.14 -42.12 33.30
N SER A 241 38.29 -41.66 33.82
CA SER A 241 39.27 -42.49 34.52
C SER A 241 40.55 -41.71 34.83
N GLY A 242 40.92 -41.61 36.11
CA GLY A 242 42.33 -41.59 36.52
C GLY A 242 42.83 -40.39 37.33
N TYR A 243 43.07 -40.66 38.62
CA TYR A 243 44.07 -40.06 39.50
C TYR A 243 43.88 -38.61 40.00
N GLY A 244 44.10 -38.46 41.31
CA GLY A 244 43.81 -37.26 42.08
C GLY A 244 44.94 -36.24 42.15
N SER A 245 44.62 -35.07 42.69
CA SER A 245 45.43 -34.24 43.59
C SER A 245 44.71 -32.90 43.83
N ASP A 246 44.92 -32.37 45.02
CA ASP A 246 44.42 -31.15 45.65
C ASP A 246 44.36 -29.87 44.80
N GLY A 247 43.42 -28.97 45.15
CA GLY A 247 43.44 -27.57 44.73
C GLY A 247 42.14 -26.83 45.04
N GLU A 248 42.23 -25.80 45.87
CA GLU A 248 41.15 -25.09 46.57
C GLU A 248 40.03 -24.43 45.74
N GLN A 249 38.87 -24.41 46.40
CA GLN A 249 37.74 -23.46 46.37
C GLN A 249 37.93 -22.12 45.66
N LEU A 250 36.85 -21.61 45.05
CA LEU A 250 36.26 -20.31 45.44
C LEU A 250 34.84 -20.14 44.88
N ALA A 251 33.92 -19.87 45.81
CA ALA A 251 32.48 -19.74 45.62
C ALA A 251 32.05 -18.38 45.04
N LYS A 252 30.84 -18.31 44.45
CA LYS A 252 29.68 -17.64 45.10
C LYS A 252 28.44 -17.59 44.19
N ARG A 253 27.34 -18.13 44.75
CA ARG A 253 25.93 -17.84 44.43
C ARG A 253 25.62 -16.35 44.66
N VAL A 254 24.78 -15.78 43.80
CA VAL A 254 23.87 -14.67 44.19
C VAL A 254 22.45 -15.01 43.74
N LYS A 255 21.51 -14.85 44.69
CA LYS A 255 20.09 -15.20 44.66
C LYS A 255 19.23 -14.07 44.07
N ASN A 256 18.09 -14.48 43.51
CA ASN A 256 16.87 -13.71 43.28
C ASN A 256 16.46 -12.83 44.47
N ILE A 257 15.98 -11.62 44.18
CA ILE A 257 15.08 -10.83 45.03
C ILE A 257 13.91 -10.37 44.14
N GLY A 258 12.70 -10.83 44.49
CA GLY A 258 11.45 -10.27 43.99
C GLY A 258 10.95 -9.17 44.92
N LEU A 259 10.26 -8.19 44.36
CA LEU A 259 9.55 -7.14 45.09
C LEU A 259 8.08 -7.18 44.67
N ASN A 260 7.25 -7.68 45.59
CA ASN A 260 5.82 -7.37 45.66
C ASN A 260 5.64 -6.43 46.86
N GLY A 261 4.90 -5.34 46.67
CA GLY A 261 4.54 -4.42 47.74
C GLY A 261 3.31 -3.61 47.36
N SER A 262 2.15 -4.11 47.75
CA SER A 262 0.94 -3.31 47.92
C SER A 262 0.97 -2.64 49.29
N ARG A 263 0.68 -1.34 49.33
CA ARG A 263 -0.15 -0.68 50.34
C ARG A 263 -0.56 0.69 49.81
#